data_AF-A0A1C5RBN6-F1
#
_entry.id   AF-A0A1C5RBN6-F1
#
_cell.length_a   1.000
_cell.length_b   1.000
_cell.length_c   1.000
_cell.angle_alpha   90.00
_cell.angle_beta   90.00
_cell.angle_gamma   90.00
#
_symmetry.space_group_name_H-M   'P 1'
#
loop_
_entity.id
_entity.type
_entity.pdbx_description
1 polymer ?
#
loop_
_entity_poly.entity_id
_entity_poly.type
_entity_poly.pdbx_seq_one_letter_code
_entity_poly.pdbx_strand_id
1 'polypeptide(L)'
;MNHEINRLLNYGLQNGMIYEDDIDYSANLLVDLLKLDTFEKEDIDEKLETANDIIENILSYAVKKGLVEDSVVFKDLFDTKLMNCIMPRPSEVINQFNNLKEVSSKDATDYFYDLSVASNYIRKNRTDKNIRFKKFYKYGDIEITINLSKPEKDPKAIALAKNQKSSNYPKCLLCKENVGFAGNVNHPARQNHRIIPLKLNGDNYYFQYSPYVYYNEHCIIFNKEHKPMVVNKETFEHLLSFVEQFPHYLLGSNADLPIVGGSILSHDHYQGGNYEFPMDGAKVFKTITHRDIQIDFLQWPLSTVRLISKNKEHIIHLSEHILNKWINYSNEDIDIISHTEGTRHNTITPIARKKGDNYEMNLVFRNNRTTEEYP
;
A
#
# COMPACT_ATOMS: atom_id res chain seq x y z
N MET A 1 32.27 8.59 -9.81
CA MET A 1 31.61 8.13 -8.56
C MET A 1 31.57 9.23 -7.53
N ASN A 2 32.67 9.95 -7.26
CA ASN A 2 32.66 11.13 -6.40
C ASN A 2 31.52 12.11 -6.77
N HIS A 3 31.43 12.47 -8.04
CA HIS A 3 30.34 13.27 -8.57
C HIS A 3 28.93 12.71 -8.28
N GLU A 4 28.69 11.42 -8.52
CA GLU A 4 27.38 10.79 -8.26
C GLU A 4 27.02 10.76 -6.77
N ILE A 5 28.00 10.62 -5.87
CA ILE A 5 27.77 10.74 -4.43
C ILE A 5 27.34 12.16 -4.08
N ASN A 6 28.05 13.18 -4.59
CA ASN A 6 27.65 14.58 -4.36
C ASN A 6 26.26 14.87 -4.93
N ARG A 7 25.92 14.35 -6.13
CA ARG A 7 24.57 14.46 -6.69
C ARG A 7 23.51 13.82 -5.80
N LEU A 8 23.78 12.63 -5.24
CA LEU A 8 22.86 11.94 -4.34
C LEU A 8 22.65 12.69 -3.02
N LEU A 9 23.72 13.27 -2.46
CA LEU A 9 23.65 14.09 -1.25
C LEU A 9 22.85 15.38 -1.50
N ASN A 10 23.13 16.10 -2.59
CA ASN A 10 22.35 17.28 -3.00
C ASN A 10 20.87 16.92 -3.19
N TYR A 11 20.57 15.80 -3.86
CA TYR A 11 19.20 15.31 -4.01
C TYR A 11 18.54 15.03 -2.65
N GLY A 12 19.27 14.41 -1.71
CA GLY A 12 18.78 14.13 -0.35
C GLY A 12 18.43 15.41 0.41
N LEU A 13 19.26 16.46 0.31
CA LEU A 13 18.99 17.77 0.91
C LEU A 13 17.75 18.43 0.31
N GLN A 14 17.64 18.45 -1.02
CA GLN A 14 16.52 19.07 -1.73
C GLN A 14 15.17 18.42 -1.41
N ASN A 15 15.17 17.12 -1.09
CA ASN A 15 13.96 16.35 -0.78
C ASN A 15 13.74 16.15 0.74
N GLY A 16 14.51 16.84 1.59
CA GLY A 16 14.35 16.75 3.05
C GLY A 16 14.61 15.35 3.61
N MET A 17 15.43 14.55 2.92
CA MET A 17 15.82 13.21 3.36
C MET A 17 17.02 13.23 4.31
N ILE A 18 17.87 14.25 4.17
CA ILE A 18 19.00 14.57 5.05
C ILE A 18 19.07 16.08 5.22
N TYR A 19 19.78 16.54 6.26
CA TYR A 19 20.07 17.97 6.48
C TYR A 19 21.57 18.25 6.40
N GLU A 20 21.96 19.52 6.47
CA GLU A 20 23.38 19.93 6.38
C GLU A 20 24.29 19.17 7.35
N ASP A 21 23.82 18.93 8.57
CA ASP A 21 24.57 18.20 9.60
C ASP A 21 24.77 16.70 9.28
N ASP A 22 23.98 16.15 8.36
CA ASP A 22 24.03 14.74 7.95
C ASP A 22 24.93 14.50 6.72
N ILE A 23 25.40 15.56 6.04
CA ILE A 23 26.13 15.43 4.76
C ILE A 23 27.34 14.52 4.90
N ASP A 24 28.22 14.80 5.86
CA ASP A 24 29.45 14.01 6.06
C ASP A 24 29.11 12.59 6.53
N TYR A 25 28.07 12.44 7.35
CA TYR A 25 27.61 11.12 7.79
C TYR A 25 27.14 10.26 6.62
N SER A 26 26.24 10.79 5.79
CA SER A 26 25.73 10.10 4.61
C SER A 26 26.82 9.85 3.56
N ALA A 27 27.73 10.80 3.35
CA ALA A 27 28.88 10.62 2.47
C ALA A 27 29.74 9.41 2.91
N ASN A 28 30.06 9.32 4.20
CA ASN A 28 30.85 8.22 4.75
C ASN A 28 30.14 6.86 4.59
N LEU A 29 28.82 6.80 4.79
CA LEU A 29 28.03 5.59 4.55
C LEU A 29 28.06 5.16 3.06
N LEU A 30 27.99 6.12 2.14
CA LEU A 30 28.04 5.87 0.70
C LEU A 30 29.43 5.40 0.25
N VAL A 31 30.49 6.02 0.77
CA VAL A 31 31.89 5.65 0.52
C VAL A 31 32.17 4.21 0.96
N ASP A 32 31.76 3.85 2.17
CA ASP A 32 31.89 2.47 2.68
C ASP A 32 31.09 1.48 1.83
N LEU A 33 29.83 1.79 1.54
CA LEU A 33 28.95 0.93 0.73
C LEU A 33 29.55 0.64 -0.66
N LEU A 34 30.16 1.66 -1.28
CA LEU A 34 30.73 1.60 -2.62
C LEU A 34 32.19 1.16 -2.65
N LYS A 35 32.78 0.85 -1.48
CA LYS A 35 34.19 0.48 -1.30
C LYS A 35 35.14 1.48 -1.96
N LEU A 36 34.94 2.76 -1.67
CA LEU A 36 35.78 3.86 -2.11
C LEU A 36 36.73 4.27 -0.97
N ASP A 37 37.91 4.78 -1.32
CA ASP A 37 38.91 5.18 -0.33
C ASP A 37 38.87 6.69 0.00
N THR A 38 38.20 7.48 -0.84
CA THR A 38 38.18 8.94 -0.76
C THR A 38 36.83 9.51 -1.18
N PHE A 39 36.52 10.69 -0.65
CA PHE A 39 35.41 11.53 -1.04
C PHE A 39 35.86 12.99 -1.00
N GLU A 40 35.53 13.74 -2.05
CA GLU A 40 35.77 15.17 -2.15
C GLU A 40 34.42 15.86 -2.39
N LYS A 41 34.11 16.87 -1.58
CA LYS A 41 32.86 17.63 -1.74
C LYS A 41 32.91 18.42 -3.06
N GLU A 42 31.86 18.31 -3.84
CA GLU A 42 31.64 19.06 -5.07
C GLU A 42 30.35 19.86 -4.93
N ASP A 43 30.35 21.12 -5.40
CA ASP A 43 29.13 21.90 -5.48
C ASP A 43 28.28 21.40 -6.66
N ILE A 44 27.07 20.95 -6.36
CA ILE A 44 26.11 20.45 -7.35
C ILE A 44 24.95 21.43 -7.45
N ASP A 45 24.85 22.12 -8.58
CA ASP A 45 23.69 22.94 -8.95
C ASP A 45 22.82 22.16 -9.94
N GLU A 46 22.13 21.14 -9.42
CA GLU A 46 21.21 20.29 -10.18
C GLU A 46 19.93 20.09 -9.37
N LYS A 47 18.79 20.04 -10.05
CA LYS A 47 17.51 19.67 -9.47
C LYS A 47 16.89 18.54 -10.28
N LEU A 48 16.75 17.37 -9.64
CA LEU A 48 16.15 16.19 -10.25
C LEU A 48 14.78 15.91 -9.64
N GLU A 49 13.86 15.41 -10.47
CA GLU A 49 12.55 14.94 -10.00
C GLU A 49 12.66 13.60 -9.27
N THR A 50 13.60 12.74 -9.67
CA THR A 50 13.82 11.43 -9.04
C THR A 50 15.31 11.11 -8.99
N ALA A 51 15.73 10.28 -8.03
CA ALA A 51 17.11 9.79 -7.93
C ALA A 51 17.50 8.73 -8.98
N ASN A 52 16.62 8.38 -9.92
CA ASN A 52 16.80 7.21 -10.78
C ASN A 52 18.10 7.25 -11.59
N ASP A 53 18.43 8.38 -12.22
CA ASP A 53 19.64 8.50 -13.03
C ASP A 53 20.91 8.31 -12.18
N ILE A 54 20.93 8.88 -10.98
CA ILE A 54 22.04 8.73 -10.02
C ILE A 54 22.15 7.26 -9.58
N ILE A 55 21.03 6.63 -9.23
CA ILE A 55 20.96 5.22 -8.84
C ILE A 55 21.46 4.31 -9.96
N GLU A 56 21.04 4.53 -11.21
CA GLU A 56 21.45 3.73 -12.37
C GLU A 56 22.95 3.84 -12.65
N ASN A 57 23.53 5.03 -12.51
CA ASN A 57 24.98 5.24 -12.64
C ASN A 57 25.77 4.52 -11.54
N ILE A 58 25.29 4.60 -10.29
CA ILE A 58 25.91 3.92 -9.15
C ILE A 58 25.77 2.39 -9.27
N LEU A 59 24.61 1.88 -9.68
CA LEU A 59 24.39 0.46 -9.92
C LEU A 59 25.28 -0.09 -11.04
N SER A 60 25.44 0.68 -12.13
CA SER A 60 26.35 0.31 -13.23
C SER A 60 27.80 0.20 -12.76
N TYR A 61 28.23 1.11 -11.89
CA TYR A 61 29.53 1.03 -11.23
C TYR A 61 29.62 -0.20 -10.31
N ALA A 62 28.61 -0.45 -9.47
CA ALA A 62 28.57 -1.58 -8.55
C ALA A 62 28.68 -2.92 -9.29
N VAL A 63 27.99 -3.08 -10.42
CA VAL A 63 28.13 -4.26 -11.30
C VAL A 63 29.55 -4.37 -11.84
N LYS A 64 30.09 -3.28 -12.41
CA LYS A 64 31.44 -3.26 -13.00
C LYS A 64 32.54 -3.62 -12.00
N LYS A 65 32.35 -3.25 -10.73
CA LYS A 65 33.29 -3.56 -9.63
C LYS A 65 33.01 -4.89 -8.92
N GLY A 66 32.01 -5.64 -9.36
CA GLY A 66 31.63 -6.91 -8.73
C GLY A 66 31.05 -6.77 -7.32
N LEU A 67 30.52 -5.60 -6.97
CA LEU A 67 29.83 -5.36 -5.70
C LEU A 67 28.41 -5.94 -5.71
N VAL A 68 27.81 -6.01 -6.90
CA VAL A 68 26.46 -6.56 -7.11
C VAL A 68 26.46 -7.41 -8.39
N GLU A 69 25.65 -8.47 -8.41
CA GLU A 69 25.44 -9.23 -9.64
C GLU A 69 24.61 -8.43 -10.66
N ASP A 70 24.89 -8.64 -11.94
CA ASP A 70 24.12 -8.04 -13.03
C ASP A 70 22.77 -8.75 -13.21
N SER A 71 21.84 -8.49 -12.29
CA SER A 71 20.46 -8.96 -12.34
C SER A 71 19.51 -7.89 -11.80
N VAL A 72 18.24 -7.94 -12.22
CA VAL A 72 17.22 -7.01 -11.71
C VAL A 72 17.05 -7.18 -10.20
N VAL A 73 16.99 -8.43 -9.72
CA VAL A 73 16.77 -8.72 -8.30
C VAL A 73 17.92 -8.20 -7.44
N PHE A 74 19.18 -8.42 -7.82
CA PHE A 74 20.31 -7.99 -7.01
C PHE A 74 20.52 -6.48 -7.05
N LYS A 75 20.26 -5.84 -8.20
CA LYS A 75 20.22 -4.37 -8.31
C LYS A 75 19.15 -3.77 -7.39
N ASP A 76 17.96 -4.38 -7.34
CA ASP A 76 16.87 -3.95 -6.44
C ASP A 76 17.18 -4.17 -4.95
N LEU A 77 18.02 -5.14 -4.60
CA LEU A 77 18.51 -5.27 -3.22
C LEU A 77 19.51 -4.15 -2.90
N PHE A 78 20.44 -3.89 -3.83
CA PHE A 78 21.52 -2.93 -3.62
C PHE A 78 21.04 -1.48 -3.61
N ASP A 79 20.09 -1.10 -4.47
CA ASP A 79 19.60 0.28 -4.52
C ASP A 79 18.82 0.68 -3.25
N THR A 80 18.08 -0.23 -2.62
CA THR A 80 17.42 0.06 -1.34
C THR A 80 18.46 0.25 -0.22
N LYS A 81 19.58 -0.48 -0.27
CA LYS A 81 20.72 -0.28 0.62
C LYS A 81 21.36 1.09 0.42
N LEU A 82 21.57 1.47 -0.84
CA LEU A 82 22.09 2.76 -1.27
C LEU A 82 21.20 3.91 -0.78
N MET A 83 19.90 3.85 -1.06
CA MET A 83 18.96 4.89 -0.65
C MET A 83 18.81 4.97 0.86
N ASN A 84 19.02 3.88 1.60
CA ASN A 84 19.01 3.93 3.06
C ASN A 84 20.18 4.74 3.65
N CYS A 85 21.28 4.96 2.92
CA CYS A 85 22.39 5.82 3.38
C CYS A 85 22.00 7.30 3.49
N ILE A 86 20.93 7.71 2.80
CA ILE A 86 20.41 9.09 2.80
C ILE A 86 18.95 9.14 3.26
N MET A 87 18.43 8.08 3.91
CA MET A 87 17.04 8.03 4.35
C MET A 87 16.95 8.43 5.84
N PRO A 88 16.02 9.31 6.24
CA PRO A 88 15.83 9.63 7.65
C PRO A 88 15.52 8.37 8.46
N ARG A 89 15.87 8.35 9.74
CA ARG A 89 15.56 7.24 10.63
C ARG A 89 14.04 7.13 10.84
N PRO A 90 13.51 5.93 11.18
CA PRO A 90 12.08 5.77 11.43
C PRO A 90 11.48 6.76 12.43
N SER A 91 12.19 7.09 13.51
CA SER A 91 11.71 8.06 14.51
C SER A 91 11.56 9.47 13.95
N GLU A 92 12.45 9.90 13.07
CA GLU A 92 12.43 11.24 12.47
C GLU A 92 11.23 11.37 11.52
N VAL A 93 11.00 10.34 10.69
CA VAL A 93 9.83 10.30 9.80
C VAL A 93 8.53 10.32 10.58
N ILE A 94 8.43 9.54 11.66
CA ILE A 94 7.24 9.49 12.52
C ILE A 94 6.99 10.84 13.20
N ASN A 95 8.03 11.46 13.77
CA ASN A 95 7.90 12.75 14.43
C ASN A 95 7.47 13.85 13.44
N GLN A 96 8.09 13.90 12.26
CA GLN A 96 7.73 14.86 11.23
C GLN A 96 6.29 14.66 10.74
N PHE A 97 5.88 13.42 10.50
CA PHE A 97 4.51 13.10 10.12
C PHE A 97 3.50 13.58 11.18
N ASN A 98 3.76 13.28 12.46
CA ASN A 98 2.88 13.69 13.55
C ASN A 98 2.81 15.21 13.67
N ASN A 99 3.94 15.92 13.59
CA ASN A 99 3.98 17.38 13.63
C ASN A 99 3.15 18.01 12.50
N LEU A 100 3.27 17.48 11.27
CA LEU A 100 2.46 17.94 10.15
C LEU A 100 0.98 17.59 10.33
N LYS A 101 0.67 16.44 10.91
CA LYS A 101 -0.71 15.99 11.16
C LYS A 101 -1.46 16.90 12.12
N GLU A 102 -0.76 17.52 13.09
CA GLU A 102 -1.36 18.53 13.97
C GLU A 102 -1.83 19.79 13.22
N VAL A 103 -1.22 20.10 12.07
CA VAL A 103 -1.66 21.18 11.18
C VAL A 103 -2.75 20.68 10.23
N SER A 104 -2.48 19.57 9.54
CA SER A 104 -3.35 19.00 8.52
C SER A 104 -2.95 17.55 8.26
N SER A 105 -3.93 16.64 8.29
CA SER A 105 -3.67 15.24 7.93
C SER A 105 -3.26 15.09 6.46
N LYS A 106 -3.61 16.05 5.60
CA LYS A 106 -3.15 16.10 4.21
C LYS A 106 -1.66 16.40 4.12
N ASP A 107 -1.17 17.40 4.86
CA ASP A 107 0.24 17.80 4.81
C ASP A 107 1.14 16.66 5.31
N ALA A 108 0.68 15.91 6.31
CA ALA A 108 1.36 14.70 6.79
C ALA A 108 1.43 13.61 5.71
N THR A 109 0.32 13.34 5.02
CA THR A 109 0.29 12.32 3.96
C THR A 109 1.07 12.73 2.72
N ASP A 110 1.03 14.01 2.35
CA ASP A 110 1.79 14.59 1.24
C ASP A 110 3.29 14.40 1.50
N TYR A 111 3.79 14.85 2.66
CA TYR A 111 5.18 14.64 3.08
C TYR A 111 5.59 13.17 3.02
N PHE A 112 4.77 12.28 3.58
CA PHE A 112 5.12 10.85 3.62
C PHE A 112 5.11 10.21 2.23
N TYR A 113 4.23 10.67 1.33
CA TYR A 113 4.16 10.19 -0.05
C TYR A 113 5.37 10.69 -0.84
N ASP A 114 5.67 11.98 -0.75
CA ASP A 114 6.82 12.61 -1.40
C ASP A 114 8.12 11.94 -0.95
N LEU A 115 8.28 11.69 0.36
CA LEU A 115 9.44 10.94 0.87
C LEU A 115 9.49 9.50 0.33
N SER A 116 8.34 8.83 0.20
CA SER A 116 8.26 7.47 -0.35
C SER A 116 8.63 7.41 -1.83
N VAL A 117 8.33 8.46 -2.60
CA VAL A 117 8.78 8.62 -4.00
C VAL A 117 10.26 9.00 -4.05
N ALA A 118 10.68 9.99 -3.26
CA ALA A 118 12.03 10.53 -3.28
C ALA A 118 13.07 9.48 -2.89
N SER A 119 12.76 8.65 -1.89
CA SER A 119 13.59 7.54 -1.43
C SER A 119 13.66 6.35 -2.38
N ASN A 120 12.97 6.43 -3.54
CA ASN A 120 12.81 5.34 -4.50
C ASN A 120 12.16 4.07 -3.90
N TYR A 121 11.43 4.20 -2.79
CA TYR A 121 10.60 3.12 -2.26
C TYR A 121 9.40 2.87 -3.20
N ILE A 122 8.73 3.95 -3.62
CA ILE A 122 7.84 3.96 -4.77
C ILE A 122 8.69 4.25 -6.00
N ARG A 123 8.95 3.21 -6.80
CA ARG A 123 9.81 3.28 -7.98
C ARG A 123 9.09 3.96 -9.14
N LYS A 124 9.08 5.29 -9.14
CA LYS A 124 8.31 6.12 -10.10
C LYS A 124 8.61 5.80 -11.56
N ASN A 125 9.89 5.57 -11.89
CA ASN A 125 10.33 5.14 -13.23
C ASN A 125 9.69 3.84 -13.73
N ARG A 126 9.20 2.99 -12.82
CA ARG A 126 8.47 1.76 -13.15
C ARG A 126 6.96 1.96 -13.10
N THR A 127 6.44 2.66 -12.09
CA THR A 127 5.00 2.90 -11.95
C THR A 127 4.44 3.82 -13.04
N ASP A 128 5.24 4.74 -13.58
CA ASP A 128 4.84 5.63 -14.67
C ASP A 128 4.69 4.89 -16.00
N LYS A 129 5.26 3.67 -16.10
CA LYS A 129 5.08 2.77 -17.25
C LYS A 129 3.78 1.97 -17.16
N ASN A 130 3.04 2.04 -16.06
CA ASN A 130 1.77 1.32 -15.91
C ASN A 130 0.80 1.71 -17.03
N ILE A 131 0.20 0.70 -17.66
CA ILE A 131 -0.77 0.92 -18.72
C ILE A 131 -2.14 1.10 -18.07
N ARG A 132 -2.83 2.20 -18.37
CA ARG A 132 -4.15 2.52 -17.83
C ARG A 132 -5.17 2.61 -18.96
N PHE A 133 -6.26 1.88 -18.82
CA PHE A 133 -7.42 1.94 -19.69
C PHE A 133 -8.59 2.51 -18.92
N LYS A 134 -9.29 3.47 -19.52
CA LYS A 134 -10.57 3.98 -19.02
C LYS A 134 -11.60 3.87 -20.13
N LYS A 135 -12.73 3.22 -19.85
CA LYS A 135 -13.82 3.08 -20.81
C LYS A 135 -15.17 3.09 -20.11
N PHE A 136 -16.09 3.87 -20.63
CA PHE A 136 -17.47 3.83 -20.19
C PHE A 136 -18.13 2.50 -20.59
N TYR A 137 -18.84 1.88 -19.65
CA TYR A 137 -19.59 0.66 -19.84
C TYR A 137 -20.98 0.79 -19.19
N LYS A 138 -21.83 -0.25 -19.28
CA LYS A 138 -23.23 -0.19 -18.81
C LYS A 138 -23.43 0.15 -17.32
N TYR A 139 -22.35 0.11 -16.52
CA TYR A 139 -22.36 0.42 -15.09
C TYR A 139 -21.64 1.73 -14.73
N GLY A 140 -21.12 2.46 -15.73
CA GLY A 140 -20.29 3.64 -15.54
C GLY A 140 -18.89 3.44 -16.12
N ASP A 141 -17.97 4.32 -15.74
CA ASP A 141 -16.57 4.19 -16.11
C ASP A 141 -15.97 2.91 -15.51
N ILE A 142 -15.22 2.17 -16.33
CA ILE A 142 -14.39 1.06 -15.88
C ILE A 142 -12.94 1.43 -16.11
N GLU A 143 -12.14 1.18 -15.09
CA GLU A 143 -10.70 1.46 -15.10
C GLU A 143 -9.93 0.15 -14.94
N ILE A 144 -8.94 -0.05 -15.81
CA ILE A 144 -8.06 -1.21 -15.79
C ILE A 144 -6.63 -0.71 -15.77
N THR A 145 -5.85 -1.14 -14.78
CA THR A 145 -4.42 -0.83 -14.67
C THR A 145 -3.61 -2.11 -14.79
N ILE A 146 -2.70 -2.16 -15.76
CA ILE A 146 -1.67 -3.19 -15.84
C ILE A 146 -0.43 -2.66 -15.14
N ASN A 147 -0.09 -3.27 -14.00
CA ASN A 147 1.05 -2.86 -13.19
C ASN A 147 2.34 -3.48 -13.73
N LEU A 148 3.25 -2.65 -14.23
CA LEU A 148 4.55 -3.06 -14.78
C LEU A 148 5.71 -2.85 -13.78
N SER A 149 5.40 -2.45 -12.55
CA SER A 149 6.40 -2.15 -11.52
C SER A 149 6.85 -3.35 -10.69
N LYS A 150 6.07 -4.44 -10.70
CA LYS A 150 6.42 -5.67 -10.00
C LYS A 150 7.49 -6.43 -10.79
N PRO A 151 8.71 -6.63 -10.25
CA PRO A 151 9.77 -7.29 -10.98
C PRO A 151 9.46 -8.80 -11.16
N GLU A 152 9.65 -9.30 -12.37
CA GLU A 152 9.69 -10.74 -12.64
C GLU A 152 11.06 -11.31 -12.25
N LYS A 153 11.08 -12.53 -11.69
CA LYS A 153 12.33 -13.20 -11.35
C LYS A 153 12.93 -13.83 -12.60
N ASP A 154 14.15 -13.46 -12.94
CA ASP A 154 14.89 -14.09 -14.05
C ASP A 154 15.39 -15.52 -13.68
N PRO A 155 15.77 -16.35 -14.67
CA PRO A 155 16.22 -17.72 -14.42
C PRO A 155 17.43 -17.84 -13.49
N LYS A 156 18.34 -16.85 -13.46
CA LYS A 156 19.51 -16.87 -12.59
C LYS A 156 19.09 -16.65 -11.13
N ALA A 157 18.22 -15.68 -10.88
CA ALA A 157 17.62 -15.44 -9.57
C ALA A 157 16.85 -16.68 -9.08
N ILE A 158 16.10 -17.34 -9.96
CA ILE A 158 15.39 -18.59 -9.62
C ILE A 158 16.36 -19.70 -9.20
N ALA A 159 17.48 -19.87 -9.92
CA ALA A 159 18.48 -20.88 -9.59
C ALA A 159 19.14 -20.63 -8.22
N LEU A 160 19.49 -19.37 -7.92
CA LEU A 160 20.10 -18.99 -6.65
C LEU A 160 19.11 -19.08 -5.48
N ALA A 161 17.84 -18.74 -5.72
CA ALA A 161 16.76 -18.86 -4.72
C ALA A 161 16.59 -20.29 -4.20
N LYS A 162 16.77 -21.30 -5.05
CA LYS A 162 16.67 -22.73 -4.67
C LYS A 162 17.75 -23.16 -3.67
N ASN A 163 18.90 -22.48 -3.68
CA ASN A 163 20.03 -22.81 -2.83
C ASN A 163 20.08 -21.98 -1.53
N GLN A 164 19.20 -20.98 -1.38
CA GLN A 164 19.11 -20.20 -0.15
C GLN A 164 18.36 -20.96 0.94
N LYS A 165 18.89 -20.92 2.17
CA LYS A 165 18.16 -21.41 3.35
C LYS A 165 16.85 -20.63 3.49
N SER A 166 15.76 -21.34 3.75
CA SER A 166 14.50 -20.70 4.12
C SER A 166 14.71 -19.86 5.39
N SER A 167 14.35 -18.58 5.32
CA SER A 167 14.27 -17.70 6.48
C SER A 167 12.80 -17.51 6.82
N ASN A 168 12.46 -17.63 8.10
CA ASN A 168 11.13 -17.32 8.62
C ASN A 168 11.01 -15.86 9.11
N TYR A 169 11.99 -15.01 8.78
CA TYR A 169 12.06 -13.61 9.17
C TYR A 169 12.33 -12.70 7.96
N PRO A 170 11.52 -11.63 7.78
CA PRO A 170 10.23 -11.36 8.41
C PRO A 170 9.18 -12.44 8.09
N LYS A 171 8.17 -12.62 8.94
CA LYS A 171 7.17 -13.69 8.78
C LYS A 171 6.33 -13.56 7.50
N CYS A 172 6.07 -12.33 7.06
CA CYS A 172 5.42 -12.03 5.78
C CYS A 172 5.88 -10.66 5.25
N LEU A 173 5.35 -10.28 4.10
CA LEU A 173 5.67 -9.02 3.40
C LEU A 173 5.14 -7.76 4.11
N LEU A 174 4.21 -7.90 5.07
CA LEU A 174 3.58 -6.78 5.79
C LEU A 174 4.10 -6.62 7.22
N CYS A 175 4.76 -7.63 7.80
CA CYS A 175 5.34 -7.53 9.14
C CYS A 175 6.16 -6.25 9.32
N LYS A 176 5.98 -5.53 10.44
CA LYS A 176 6.73 -4.30 10.75
C LYS A 176 8.25 -4.52 10.74
N GLU A 177 8.68 -5.76 10.99
CA GLU A 177 10.06 -6.24 10.93
C GLU A 177 10.72 -6.07 9.55
N ASN A 178 9.91 -5.79 8.51
CA ASN A 178 10.41 -5.42 7.19
C ASN A 178 11.13 -4.06 7.19
N VAL A 179 10.82 -3.13 8.09
CA VAL A 179 11.50 -1.81 8.13
C VAL A 179 13.00 -2.01 8.35
N GLY A 180 13.82 -1.55 7.42
CA GLY A 180 15.27 -1.73 7.48
C GLY A 180 15.77 -3.10 7.01
N PHE A 181 14.89 -4.01 6.57
CA PHE A 181 15.28 -5.38 6.21
C PHE A 181 16.06 -5.40 4.89
N ALA A 182 17.24 -6.02 4.89
CA ALA A 182 18.13 -6.12 3.73
C ALA A 182 17.53 -6.90 2.55
N GLY A 183 16.53 -7.75 2.81
CA GLY A 183 15.98 -8.62 1.79
C GLY A 183 16.93 -9.75 1.39
N ASN A 184 16.45 -10.56 0.46
CA ASN A 184 17.18 -11.62 -0.23
C ASN A 184 16.41 -11.95 -1.53
N VAL A 185 16.84 -12.99 -2.25
CA VAL A 185 16.24 -13.36 -3.55
C VAL A 185 14.78 -13.82 -3.39
N ASN A 186 14.39 -14.26 -2.20
CA ASN A 186 13.05 -14.75 -1.88
C ASN A 186 12.18 -13.72 -1.14
N HIS A 187 12.76 -12.66 -0.58
CA HIS A 187 12.06 -11.66 0.20
C HIS A 187 12.56 -10.25 -0.15
N PRO A 188 11.70 -9.33 -0.62
CA PRO A 188 12.15 -8.01 -1.08
C PRO A 188 12.93 -7.22 -0.03
N ALA A 189 13.90 -6.42 -0.48
CA ALA A 189 14.55 -5.46 0.39
C ALA A 189 13.60 -4.30 0.75
N ARG A 190 13.77 -3.83 1.97
CA ARG A 190 12.95 -2.81 2.64
C ARG A 190 13.82 -1.92 3.53
N GLN A 191 15.08 -1.72 3.15
CA GLN A 191 16.03 -0.92 3.93
C GLN A 191 15.61 0.54 4.02
N ASN A 192 15.22 1.15 2.89
CA ASN A 192 14.66 2.48 2.80
C ASN A 192 13.15 2.55 3.15
N HIS A 193 12.53 1.45 3.60
CA HIS A 193 11.11 1.43 3.95
C HIS A 193 10.84 2.15 5.27
N ARG A 194 9.74 2.90 5.34
CA ARG A 194 9.27 3.57 6.58
C ARG A 194 7.76 3.37 6.72
N ILE A 195 7.31 3.30 7.96
CA ILE A 195 5.89 3.08 8.31
C ILE A 195 5.49 4.05 9.42
N ILE A 196 4.22 4.46 9.40
CA ILE A 196 3.64 5.36 10.39
C ILE A 196 2.75 4.57 11.36
N PRO A 197 3.01 4.56 12.67
CA PRO A 197 2.10 3.96 13.65
C PRO A 197 0.76 4.70 13.68
N LEU A 198 -0.34 3.94 13.71
CA LEU A 198 -1.70 4.46 13.81
C LEU A 198 -2.46 3.77 14.96
N LYS A 199 -3.46 4.48 15.49
CA LYS A 199 -4.51 3.89 16.32
C LYS A 199 -5.83 3.90 15.56
N LEU A 200 -6.43 2.74 15.35
CA LEU A 200 -7.75 2.60 14.74
C LEU A 200 -8.70 2.01 15.78
N ASN A 201 -9.68 2.77 16.22
CA ASN A 201 -10.57 2.39 17.33
C ASN A 201 -9.84 1.83 18.58
N GLY A 202 -8.64 2.34 18.88
CA GLY A 202 -7.80 1.89 20.00
C GLY A 202 -6.78 0.81 19.66
N ASP A 203 -6.95 0.09 18.55
CA ASP A 203 -6.04 -0.95 18.07
C ASP A 203 -4.82 -0.37 17.34
N ASN A 204 -3.69 -1.07 17.46
CA ASN A 204 -2.42 -0.63 16.88
C ASN A 204 -2.25 -1.15 15.45
N TYR A 205 -2.20 -0.22 14.50
CA TYR A 205 -1.94 -0.48 13.09
C TYR A 205 -0.71 0.31 12.64
N TYR A 206 -0.26 0.02 11.42
CA TYR A 206 0.76 0.80 10.72
C TYR A 206 0.25 1.19 9.34
N PHE A 207 0.62 2.39 8.90
CA PHE A 207 0.38 2.93 7.57
C PHE A 207 1.67 2.91 6.77
N GLN A 208 1.62 2.30 5.59
CA GLN A 208 2.59 2.46 4.52
C GLN A 208 1.92 2.74 3.17
N TYR A 209 2.66 3.31 2.23
CA TYR A 209 2.28 3.26 0.82
C TYR A 209 2.60 1.89 0.21
N SER A 210 1.87 1.53 -0.84
CA SER A 210 2.20 0.39 -1.69
C SER A 210 3.39 0.77 -2.58
N PRO A 211 4.46 -0.04 -2.67
CA PRO A 211 5.53 0.20 -3.63
C PRO A 211 5.10 -0.14 -5.08
N TYR A 212 3.94 -0.81 -5.23
CA TYR A 212 3.35 -1.20 -6.51
C TYR A 212 2.03 -0.46 -6.71
N VAL A 213 2.12 0.86 -6.90
CA VAL A 213 0.98 1.77 -6.94
C VAL A 213 0.06 1.48 -8.14
N TYR A 214 -1.23 1.28 -7.89
CA TYR A 214 -2.26 1.12 -8.95
C TYR A 214 -3.04 2.41 -9.23
N TYR A 215 -3.16 3.28 -8.22
CA TYR A 215 -3.88 4.55 -8.24
C TYR A 215 -3.22 5.53 -7.27
N ASN A 216 -3.58 6.81 -7.33
CA ASN A 216 -2.91 7.86 -6.55
C ASN A 216 -2.85 7.52 -5.04
N GLU A 217 -1.65 7.64 -4.46
CA GLU A 217 -1.41 7.40 -3.03
C GLU A 217 -1.94 6.05 -2.49
N HIS A 218 -1.94 5.00 -3.33
CA HIS A 218 -2.33 3.65 -2.91
C HIS A 218 -1.54 3.23 -1.66
N CYS A 219 -2.26 3.01 -0.56
CA CYS A 219 -1.73 2.69 0.75
C CYS A 219 -2.25 1.37 1.31
N ILE A 220 -1.53 0.89 2.32
CA ILE A 220 -1.81 -0.33 3.07
C ILE A 220 -1.77 0.01 4.56
N ILE A 221 -2.85 -0.30 5.26
CA ILE A 221 -2.96 -0.13 6.71
C ILE A 221 -3.01 -1.51 7.33
N PHE A 222 -1.94 -1.94 8.01
CA PHE A 222 -1.78 -3.33 8.45
C PHE A 222 -1.65 -3.45 9.96
N ASN A 223 -2.14 -4.54 10.51
CA ASN A 223 -2.17 -4.76 11.94
C ASN A 223 -0.73 -4.88 12.49
N LYS A 224 -0.47 -4.37 13.69
CA LYS A 224 0.84 -4.55 14.35
C LYS A 224 1.19 -6.03 14.55
N GLU A 225 0.19 -6.86 14.82
CA GLU A 225 0.33 -8.29 15.01
C GLU A 225 0.13 -9.05 13.69
N HIS A 226 0.95 -10.06 13.46
CA HIS A 226 0.75 -10.99 12.35
C HIS A 226 -0.37 -11.96 12.71
N LYS A 227 -1.61 -11.55 12.42
CA LYS A 227 -2.81 -12.38 12.59
C LYS A 227 -3.60 -12.44 11.29
N PRO A 228 -4.28 -13.56 10.98
CA PRO A 228 -5.12 -13.66 9.79
C PRO A 228 -6.17 -12.56 9.71
N MET A 229 -6.50 -12.18 8.49
CA MET A 229 -7.52 -11.21 8.18
C MET A 229 -8.92 -11.77 8.47
N VAL A 230 -9.80 -10.93 9.00
CA VAL A 230 -11.23 -11.24 9.22
C VAL A 230 -12.09 -10.05 8.81
N VAL A 231 -13.34 -10.31 8.41
CA VAL A 231 -14.35 -9.25 8.22
C VAL A 231 -15.42 -9.39 9.29
N ASN A 232 -15.47 -8.42 10.19
CA ASN A 232 -16.36 -8.40 11.37
C ASN A 232 -16.73 -6.95 11.75
N LYS A 233 -17.35 -6.75 12.91
CA LYS A 233 -17.68 -5.41 13.43
C LYS A 233 -16.47 -4.49 13.53
N GLU A 234 -15.36 -4.98 14.09
CA GLU A 234 -14.11 -4.24 14.28
C GLU A 234 -13.57 -3.72 12.95
N THR A 235 -13.78 -4.48 11.86
CA THR A 235 -13.44 -4.02 10.51
C THR A 235 -14.12 -2.68 10.19
N PHE A 236 -15.43 -2.56 10.41
CA PHE A 236 -16.14 -1.31 10.13
C PHE A 236 -15.67 -0.16 11.04
N GLU A 237 -15.40 -0.47 12.31
CA GLU A 237 -14.87 0.49 13.28
C GLU A 237 -13.48 1.00 12.86
N HIS A 238 -12.58 0.12 12.41
CA HIS A 238 -11.26 0.49 11.91
C HIS A 238 -11.32 1.33 10.64
N LEU A 239 -12.17 0.93 9.68
CA LEU A 239 -12.34 1.66 8.42
C LEU A 239 -12.87 3.08 8.67
N LEU A 240 -13.90 3.23 9.49
CA LEU A 240 -14.46 4.56 9.83
C LEU A 240 -13.50 5.39 10.70
N SER A 241 -12.75 4.77 11.62
CA SER A 241 -11.73 5.45 12.42
C SER A 241 -10.58 5.98 11.56
N PHE A 242 -10.22 5.30 10.47
CA PHE A 242 -9.20 5.78 9.55
C PHE A 242 -9.67 6.99 8.73
N VAL A 243 -10.83 6.91 8.08
CA VAL A 243 -11.33 8.01 7.23
C VAL A 243 -11.78 9.22 8.05
N GLU A 244 -11.97 9.06 9.37
CA GLU A 244 -12.11 10.19 10.29
C GLU A 244 -10.78 10.94 10.48
N GLN A 245 -9.66 10.22 10.55
CA GLN A 245 -8.32 10.81 10.69
C GLN A 245 -7.79 11.37 9.36
N PHE A 246 -8.12 10.71 8.24
CA PHE A 246 -7.66 11.05 6.89
C PHE A 246 -8.87 11.18 5.94
N PRO A 247 -9.65 12.28 6.03
CA PRO A 247 -10.93 12.43 5.33
C PRO A 247 -10.82 12.51 3.80
N HIS A 248 -9.64 12.84 3.28
CA HIS A 248 -9.33 12.82 1.84
C HIS A 248 -9.02 11.43 1.30
N TYR A 249 -8.87 10.42 2.16
CA TYR A 249 -8.64 9.04 1.76
C TYR A 249 -9.92 8.21 1.85
N LEU A 250 -9.95 7.14 1.06
CA LEU A 250 -10.78 5.97 1.33
C LEU A 250 -9.97 4.88 2.03
N LEU A 251 -10.65 3.97 2.70
CA LEU A 251 -10.07 2.73 3.18
C LEU A 251 -11.06 1.58 3.02
N GLY A 252 -10.60 0.44 2.50
CA GLY A 252 -11.40 -0.75 2.30
C GLY A 252 -10.69 -2.02 2.78
N SER A 253 -11.50 -3.03 3.08
CA SER A 253 -11.06 -4.35 3.45
C SER A 253 -11.34 -5.32 2.30
N ASN A 254 -10.34 -6.06 1.86
CA ASN A 254 -10.59 -7.24 1.02
C ASN A 254 -11.48 -8.24 1.76
N ALA A 255 -12.12 -9.14 1.02
CA ALA A 255 -12.87 -10.23 1.64
C ALA A 255 -11.93 -11.20 2.39
N ASP A 256 -12.38 -11.70 3.53
CA ASP A 256 -11.68 -12.67 4.40
C ASP A 256 -11.81 -14.13 3.92
N LEU A 257 -12.21 -14.33 2.67
CA LEU A 257 -12.34 -15.63 2.02
C LEU A 257 -11.36 -15.73 0.84
N PRO A 258 -10.84 -16.93 0.53
CA PRO A 258 -10.02 -17.14 -0.65
C PRO A 258 -10.83 -16.89 -1.93
N ILE A 259 -10.14 -16.62 -3.05
CA ILE A 259 -10.68 -16.44 -4.41
C ILE A 259 -11.52 -15.15 -4.61
N VAL A 260 -11.91 -14.44 -3.54
CA VAL A 260 -12.72 -13.20 -3.63
C VAL A 260 -11.91 -11.90 -3.42
N GLY A 261 -10.64 -11.90 -3.78
CA GLY A 261 -9.83 -10.68 -3.97
C GLY A 261 -8.71 -10.42 -2.96
N GLY A 262 -8.58 -11.22 -1.90
CA GLY A 262 -7.45 -11.10 -0.96
C GLY A 262 -6.19 -11.81 -1.46
N SER A 263 -5.05 -11.11 -1.52
CA SER A 263 -3.74 -11.71 -1.89
C SER A 263 -2.87 -12.12 -0.70
N ILE A 264 -3.09 -11.54 0.49
CA ILE A 264 -2.35 -11.85 1.72
C ILE A 264 -3.37 -12.01 2.85
N LEU A 265 -3.92 -13.22 3.00
CA LEU A 265 -4.91 -13.51 4.06
C LEU A 265 -4.27 -13.77 5.43
N SER A 266 -2.96 -14.00 5.48
CA SER A 266 -2.24 -14.36 6.70
C SER A 266 -1.93 -13.19 7.63
N HIS A 267 -2.07 -11.95 7.15
CA HIS A 267 -1.84 -10.74 7.93
C HIS A 267 -2.96 -9.73 7.66
N ASP A 268 -3.73 -9.44 8.70
CA ASP A 268 -4.81 -8.45 8.71
C ASP A 268 -4.34 -7.08 8.23
N HIS A 269 -4.98 -6.59 7.18
CA HIS A 269 -4.68 -5.30 6.57
C HIS A 269 -5.85 -4.78 5.75
N TYR A 270 -5.85 -3.47 5.56
CA TYR A 270 -6.76 -2.71 4.72
C TYR A 270 -6.00 -2.04 3.58
N GLN A 271 -6.69 -1.72 2.50
CA GLN A 271 -6.14 -0.99 1.36
C GLN A 271 -6.89 0.32 1.16
N GLY A 272 -6.16 1.38 0.87
CA GLY A 272 -6.75 2.71 0.73
C GLY A 272 -5.96 3.59 -0.22
N GLY A 273 -6.34 4.86 -0.28
CA GLY A 273 -5.61 5.88 -0.99
C GLY A 273 -6.45 7.14 -1.19
N ASN A 274 -5.79 8.18 -1.69
CA ASN A 274 -6.44 9.41 -2.12
C ASN A 274 -6.87 9.24 -3.58
N TYR A 275 -7.99 8.55 -3.76
CA TYR A 275 -8.54 8.20 -5.07
C TYR A 275 -10.07 8.16 -5.02
N GLU A 276 -10.71 8.40 -6.16
CA GLU A 276 -12.14 8.18 -6.32
C GLU A 276 -12.34 7.01 -7.29
N PHE A 277 -12.85 5.88 -6.77
CA PHE A 277 -13.08 4.72 -7.61
C PHE A 277 -14.31 4.94 -8.48
N PRO A 278 -14.40 4.30 -9.66
CA PRO A 278 -15.59 4.46 -10.49
C PRO A 278 -16.91 4.02 -9.81
N MET A 279 -16.84 3.09 -8.85
CA MET A 279 -17.99 2.70 -8.01
C MET A 279 -18.56 3.88 -7.21
N ASP A 280 -17.74 4.87 -6.83
CA ASP A 280 -18.19 6.05 -6.09
C ASP A 280 -19.20 6.88 -6.89
N GLY A 281 -19.00 6.97 -8.20
CA GLY A 281 -19.89 7.62 -9.16
C GLY A 281 -20.96 6.70 -9.79
N ALA A 282 -21.08 5.45 -9.33
CA ALA A 282 -22.08 4.52 -9.86
C ALA A 282 -23.50 5.04 -9.65
N LYS A 283 -24.36 4.85 -10.66
CA LYS A 283 -25.75 5.29 -10.60
C LYS A 283 -26.50 4.58 -9.46
N VAL A 284 -27.25 5.33 -8.68
CA VAL A 284 -28.18 4.77 -7.69
C VAL A 284 -29.49 4.43 -8.38
N PHE A 285 -29.96 3.19 -8.27
CA PHE A 285 -31.25 2.78 -8.85
C PHE A 285 -32.38 2.71 -7.82
N LYS A 286 -32.05 2.66 -6.53
CA LYS A 286 -33.02 2.71 -5.43
C LYS A 286 -32.35 3.32 -4.20
N THR A 287 -33.09 4.15 -3.49
CA THR A 287 -32.71 4.68 -2.18
C THR A 287 -33.80 4.33 -1.18
N ILE A 288 -33.40 3.89 0.02
CA ILE A 288 -34.28 3.78 1.18
C ILE A 288 -33.64 4.46 2.38
N THR A 289 -34.43 4.77 3.39
CA THR A 289 -33.94 5.37 4.64
C THR A 289 -34.25 4.43 5.80
N HIS A 290 -33.26 4.19 6.65
CA HIS A 290 -33.42 3.48 7.92
C HIS A 290 -32.88 4.37 9.05
N ARG A 291 -33.79 4.90 9.88
CA ARG A 291 -33.46 5.94 10.88
C ARG A 291 -32.87 7.18 10.18
N ASP A 292 -31.64 7.53 10.51
CA ASP A 292 -30.82 8.61 9.93
C ASP A 292 -29.86 8.12 8.84
N ILE A 293 -29.92 6.83 8.47
CA ILE A 293 -29.05 6.24 7.45
C ILE A 293 -29.77 6.22 6.10
N GLN A 294 -29.18 6.86 5.10
CA GLN A 294 -29.53 6.65 3.70
C GLN A 294 -28.84 5.37 3.19
N ILE A 295 -29.61 4.52 2.51
CA ILE A 295 -29.14 3.25 1.94
C ILE A 295 -29.40 3.30 0.44
N ASP A 296 -28.33 3.45 -0.33
CA ASP A 296 -28.36 3.50 -1.79
C ASP A 296 -27.98 2.14 -2.38
N PHE A 297 -28.79 1.66 -3.31
CA PHE A 297 -28.51 0.46 -4.10
C PHE A 297 -27.83 0.87 -5.41
N LEU A 298 -26.60 0.43 -5.61
CA LEU A 298 -25.76 0.87 -6.72
C LEU A 298 -25.97 0.00 -7.95
N GLN A 299 -26.10 0.64 -9.11
CA GLN A 299 -26.05 0.00 -10.42
C GLN A 299 -24.58 -0.26 -10.78
N TRP A 300 -24.03 -1.33 -10.21
CA TRP A 300 -22.62 -1.73 -10.33
C TRP A 300 -22.54 -3.23 -10.73
N PRO A 301 -21.45 -3.73 -11.37
CA PRO A 301 -21.33 -5.15 -11.72
C PRO A 301 -21.42 -6.10 -10.53
N LEU A 302 -21.10 -5.59 -9.33
CA LEU A 302 -21.20 -6.33 -8.07
C LEU A 302 -22.35 -5.74 -7.26
N SER A 303 -23.22 -6.60 -6.72
CA SER A 303 -24.27 -6.20 -5.80
C SER A 303 -23.67 -5.40 -4.65
N THR A 304 -24.07 -4.14 -4.54
CA THR A 304 -23.47 -3.18 -3.59
C THR A 304 -24.55 -2.28 -3.01
N VAL A 305 -24.51 -2.12 -1.69
CA VAL A 305 -25.28 -1.08 -0.98
C VAL A 305 -24.33 -0.07 -0.38
N ARG A 306 -24.66 1.22 -0.48
CA ARG A 306 -23.93 2.32 0.15
C ARG A 306 -24.74 2.84 1.32
N LEU A 307 -24.14 2.82 2.50
CA LEU A 307 -24.69 3.41 3.71
C LEU A 307 -24.12 4.81 3.89
N ILE A 308 -24.97 5.80 4.14
CA ILE A 308 -24.58 7.20 4.31
C ILE A 308 -25.24 7.75 5.58
N SER A 309 -24.45 8.26 6.51
CA SER A 309 -24.95 8.98 7.71
C SER A 309 -23.85 9.88 8.28
N LYS A 310 -24.25 10.90 9.04
CA LYS A 310 -23.34 11.66 9.90
C LYS A 310 -22.91 10.88 11.16
N ASN A 311 -23.65 9.84 11.53
CA ASN A 311 -23.39 9.03 12.70
C ASN A 311 -22.69 7.72 12.31
N LYS A 312 -21.38 7.65 12.58
CA LYS A 312 -20.55 6.49 12.24
C LYS A 312 -20.96 5.22 12.99
N GLU A 313 -21.47 5.35 14.23
CA GLU A 313 -21.90 4.21 15.06
C GLU A 313 -23.14 3.54 14.45
N HIS A 314 -24.04 4.32 13.86
CA HIS A 314 -25.20 3.80 13.15
C HIS A 314 -24.80 3.03 11.88
N ILE A 315 -23.77 3.51 11.15
CA ILE A 315 -23.21 2.78 10.00
C ILE A 315 -22.57 1.47 10.44
N ILE A 316 -21.78 1.47 11.52
CA ILE A 316 -21.13 0.25 12.05
C ILE A 316 -22.20 -0.80 12.41
N HIS A 317 -23.21 -0.42 13.17
CA HIS A 317 -24.26 -1.35 13.62
C HIS A 317 -25.06 -1.92 12.45
N LEU A 318 -25.43 -1.09 11.45
CA LEU A 318 -26.15 -1.58 10.28
C LEU A 318 -25.25 -2.44 9.38
N SER A 319 -23.97 -2.10 9.23
CA SER A 319 -23.02 -2.90 8.45
C SER A 319 -22.81 -4.29 9.05
N GLU A 320 -22.66 -4.37 10.37
CA GLU A 320 -22.59 -5.63 11.11
C GLU A 320 -23.87 -6.44 10.94
N HIS A 321 -25.04 -5.81 11.04
CA HIS A 321 -26.31 -6.49 10.82
C HIS A 321 -26.43 -7.08 9.41
N ILE A 322 -26.07 -6.30 8.38
CA ILE A 322 -26.09 -6.72 6.98
C ILE A 322 -25.11 -7.87 6.75
N LEU A 323 -23.88 -7.77 7.26
CA LEU A 323 -22.88 -8.83 7.16
C LEU A 323 -23.38 -10.14 7.77
N ASN A 324 -23.90 -10.10 9.00
CA ASN A 324 -24.39 -11.28 9.71
C ASN A 324 -25.59 -11.93 9.00
N LYS A 325 -26.46 -11.12 8.36
CA LYS A 325 -27.55 -11.65 7.54
C LYS A 325 -27.03 -12.26 6.24
N TRP A 326 -26.11 -11.59 5.56
CA TRP A 326 -25.53 -12.06 4.30
C TRP A 326 -24.75 -13.36 4.45
N ILE A 327 -23.92 -13.47 5.49
CA ILE A 327 -23.14 -14.69 5.78
C ILE A 327 -24.04 -15.93 5.82
N ASN A 328 -25.28 -15.80 6.28
CA ASN A 328 -26.22 -16.90 6.43
C ASN A 328 -27.31 -16.95 5.34
N TYR A 329 -27.23 -16.08 4.34
CA TYR A 329 -28.26 -15.99 3.30
C TYR A 329 -27.99 -16.96 2.15
N SER A 330 -28.91 -17.89 1.92
CA SER A 330 -28.97 -18.71 0.72
C SER A 330 -30.25 -18.43 -0.06
N ASN A 331 -30.17 -18.49 -1.38
CA ASN A 331 -31.26 -18.45 -2.32
C ASN A 331 -30.88 -19.30 -3.54
N GLU A 332 -31.33 -20.55 -3.56
CA GLU A 332 -31.01 -21.53 -4.60
C GLU A 332 -31.59 -21.14 -5.97
N ASP A 333 -32.72 -20.41 -6.00
CA ASP A 333 -33.36 -19.97 -7.25
C ASP A 333 -32.48 -19.04 -8.09
N ILE A 334 -31.51 -18.37 -7.44
CA ILE A 334 -30.51 -17.51 -8.07
C ILE A 334 -29.08 -17.96 -7.77
N ASP A 335 -28.92 -19.23 -7.39
CA ASP A 335 -27.65 -19.89 -7.16
C ASP A 335 -26.76 -19.16 -6.13
N ILE A 336 -27.36 -18.65 -5.05
CA ILE A 336 -26.64 -18.13 -3.89
C ILE A 336 -26.69 -19.18 -2.80
N ILE A 337 -25.58 -19.86 -2.55
CA ILE A 337 -25.42 -20.82 -1.46
C ILE A 337 -24.39 -20.24 -0.49
N SER A 338 -24.82 -19.98 0.73
CA SER A 338 -23.95 -19.41 1.77
C SER A 338 -22.93 -20.40 2.32
N HIS A 339 -23.25 -21.71 2.33
CA HIS A 339 -22.40 -22.75 2.91
C HIS A 339 -22.50 -24.07 2.13
N THR A 340 -21.36 -24.74 1.92
CA THR A 340 -21.32 -26.15 1.48
C THR A 340 -20.48 -26.96 2.46
N GLU A 341 -21.00 -28.09 2.95
CA GLU A 341 -20.30 -28.97 3.90
C GLU A 341 -19.76 -28.22 5.15
N GLY A 342 -20.48 -27.18 5.59
CA GLY A 342 -20.08 -26.32 6.71
C GLY A 342 -19.05 -25.24 6.38
N THR A 343 -18.51 -25.20 5.16
CA THR A 343 -17.62 -24.14 4.68
C THR A 343 -18.43 -22.91 4.27
N ARG A 344 -18.11 -21.74 4.82
CA ARG A 344 -18.75 -20.46 4.49
C ARG A 344 -18.26 -19.92 3.13
N HIS A 345 -19.19 -19.43 2.32
CA HIS A 345 -18.92 -18.80 1.02
C HIS A 345 -19.26 -17.31 0.95
N ASN A 346 -20.17 -16.83 1.78
CA ASN A 346 -20.61 -15.44 1.75
C ASN A 346 -19.71 -14.55 2.64
N THR A 347 -19.35 -13.38 2.12
CA THR A 347 -18.67 -12.30 2.86
C THR A 347 -18.91 -10.95 2.17
N ILE A 348 -18.33 -9.87 2.69
CA ILE A 348 -18.45 -8.52 2.13
C ILE A 348 -17.06 -7.92 1.97
N THR A 349 -16.88 -7.11 0.92
CA THR A 349 -15.76 -6.15 0.79
C THR A 349 -16.29 -4.78 1.21
N PRO A 350 -16.03 -4.31 2.44
CA PRO A 350 -16.41 -2.97 2.87
C PRO A 350 -15.40 -1.92 2.41
N ILE A 351 -15.89 -0.76 1.97
CA ILE A 351 -15.06 0.39 1.58
C ILE A 351 -15.67 1.64 2.21
N ALA A 352 -14.91 2.29 3.09
CA ALA A 352 -15.29 3.51 3.76
C ALA A 352 -14.66 4.73 3.10
N ARG A 353 -15.38 5.85 3.15
CA ARG A 353 -14.86 7.20 2.87
C ARG A 353 -15.64 8.24 3.65
N LYS A 354 -15.11 9.46 3.72
CA LYS A 354 -15.81 10.61 4.28
C LYS A 354 -16.09 11.63 3.17
N LYS A 355 -17.32 12.15 3.09
CA LYS A 355 -17.71 13.24 2.18
C LYS A 355 -18.38 14.36 2.98
N GLY A 356 -17.63 15.45 3.20
CA GLY A 356 -18.04 16.50 4.13
C GLY A 356 -18.24 15.92 5.52
N ASP A 357 -19.43 16.08 6.09
CA ASP A 357 -19.78 15.53 7.41
C ASP A 357 -20.22 14.06 7.37
N ASN A 358 -20.52 13.53 6.19
CA ASN A 358 -21.09 12.19 6.06
C ASN A 358 -19.98 11.13 5.98
N TYR A 359 -20.17 10.06 6.74
CA TYR A 359 -19.49 8.81 6.52
C TYR A 359 -20.24 8.03 5.45
N GLU A 360 -19.50 7.46 4.50
CA GLU A 360 -20.03 6.54 3.49
C GLU A 360 -19.38 5.17 3.66
N MET A 361 -20.16 4.10 3.63
CA MET A 361 -19.68 2.71 3.63
C MET A 361 -20.34 1.95 2.49
N ASN A 362 -19.57 1.61 1.47
CA ASN A 362 -19.98 0.66 0.43
C ASN A 362 -19.79 -0.76 0.96
N LEU A 363 -20.86 -1.56 0.96
CA LEU A 363 -20.84 -2.98 1.28
C LEU A 363 -21.03 -3.77 -0.02
N VAL A 364 -19.93 -4.30 -0.55
CA VAL A 364 -19.94 -5.09 -1.77
C VAL A 364 -20.09 -6.56 -1.41
N PHE A 365 -21.21 -7.18 -1.80
CA PHE A 365 -21.49 -8.58 -1.48
C PHE A 365 -20.60 -9.52 -2.30
N ARG A 366 -20.02 -10.53 -1.64
CA ARG A 366 -19.15 -11.54 -2.23
C ARG A 366 -19.66 -12.94 -1.90
N ASN A 367 -19.47 -13.85 -2.85
CA ASN A 367 -19.61 -15.30 -2.68
C ASN A 367 -18.41 -15.96 -3.39
N ASN A 368 -17.68 -16.84 -2.70
CA ASN A 368 -16.50 -17.52 -3.26
C ASN A 368 -16.76 -18.97 -3.69
N ARG A 369 -18.02 -19.41 -3.75
CA ARG A 369 -18.37 -20.76 -4.16
C ARG A 369 -17.99 -20.94 -5.63
N THR A 370 -17.34 -22.06 -5.90
CA THR A 370 -16.92 -22.48 -7.24
C THR A 370 -17.87 -23.54 -7.77
N THR A 371 -18.03 -23.60 -9.09
CA THR A 371 -18.79 -24.63 -9.81
C THR A 371 -17.97 -25.09 -11.02
N GLU A 372 -18.42 -26.12 -11.74
CA GLU A 372 -17.76 -26.53 -12.99
C GLU A 372 -17.79 -25.41 -14.06
N GLU A 373 -18.86 -24.61 -14.08
CA GLU A 373 -19.00 -23.47 -15.01
C GLU A 373 -18.18 -22.25 -14.56
N TYR A 374 -18.06 -22.04 -13.25
CA TYR A 374 -17.36 -20.92 -12.62
C TYR A 374 -16.35 -21.45 -11.57
N PRO A 375 -15.16 -21.90 -12.02
CA PRO A 375 -14.19 -22.59 -11.17
C PRO A 375 -13.44 -21.70 -10.19
#